data_AF-A0A553E0Y0-F1
#
_entry.id   AF-A0A553E0Y0-F1
#
_cell.length_a   1.000
_cell.length_b   1.000
_cell.length_c   1.000
_cell.angle_alpha   90.00
_cell.angle_beta   90.00
_cell.angle_gamma   90.00
#
_symmetry.space_group_name_H-M   'P 1'
#
loop_
_entity.id
_entity.type
_entity.pdbx_description
1 polymer ?
#
loop_
_entity_poly.entity_id
_entity_poly.type
_entity_poly.pdbx_seq_one_letter_code
_entity_poly.pdbx_strand_id
1 'polypeptide(L)'
;MEKDIFESGQYYHVYNRGNNKENVFIEENNYNYFLEKMKKYLLPIADVYAYCLLKNHFHIVLRIKDKEELPEKLKEKVHLPFSNLFNSYAKSINTAYNRTGSLFQEHLQRNRIENDEYLKQLIVYVHLNPVKHKFTKSFETYLHSSYRSFMSNKETSIDRGFILGLFGGLENFKFYHDERRLVYDGIIDAIDKMDE
;
A
#
# COMPACT_ATOMS: atom_id res chain seq x y z
N MET A 1 15.54 15.60 14.06
CA MET A 1 14.82 14.49 13.42
C MET A 1 14.78 14.80 11.94
N GLU A 2 15.69 14.19 11.18
CA GLU A 2 15.64 14.25 9.72
C GLU A 2 14.23 13.81 9.30
N LYS A 3 13.54 14.70 8.57
CA LYS A 3 12.33 14.30 7.87
C LYS A 3 12.80 13.26 6.86
N ASP A 4 12.48 12.00 7.10
CA ASP A 4 12.77 10.89 6.19
C ASP A 4 12.29 11.30 4.80
N ILE A 5 13.17 11.63 3.86
CA ILE A 5 12.79 12.07 2.51
C ILE A 5 12.65 10.80 1.66
N PHE A 6 11.76 10.79 0.67
CA PHE A 6 11.77 9.71 -0.32
C PHE A 6 13.07 9.76 -1.12
N GLU A 7 13.83 8.68 -1.09
CA GLU A 7 15.07 8.51 -1.84
C GLU A 7 14.82 7.65 -3.08
N SER A 8 15.45 8.02 -4.19
CA SER A 8 15.41 7.22 -5.42
C SER A 8 16.03 5.85 -5.20
N GLY A 9 15.45 4.84 -5.84
CA GLY A 9 15.90 3.46 -5.73
C GLY A 9 15.69 2.83 -4.35
N GLN A 10 14.87 3.43 -3.48
CA GLN A 10 14.55 2.89 -2.16
C GLN A 10 13.10 2.41 -2.06
N TYR A 11 12.90 1.43 -1.19
CA TYR A 11 11.63 0.76 -0.93
C TYR A 11 10.95 1.37 0.28
N TYR A 12 9.64 1.57 0.21
CA TYR A 12 8.87 2.21 1.27
C TYR A 12 7.53 1.52 1.52
N HIS A 13 7.18 1.42 2.80
CA HIS A 13 5.81 1.23 3.25
C HIS A 13 5.19 2.60 3.56
N VAL A 14 4.24 3.00 2.72
CA VAL A 14 3.54 4.28 2.81
C VAL A 14 2.13 4.06 3.33
N TYR A 15 1.74 4.78 4.37
CA TYR A 15 0.40 4.68 4.94
C TYR A 15 -0.08 5.98 5.55
N ASN A 16 -1.39 6.15 5.58
CA ASN A 16 -2.06 7.23 6.31
C ASN A 16 -3.47 6.77 6.69
N ARG A 17 -4.09 7.49 7.62
CA ARG A 17 -5.45 7.25 8.08
C ARG A 17 -6.28 8.52 8.05
N GLY A 18 -7.58 8.36 8.11
CA GLY A 18 -8.53 9.45 8.24
C GLY A 18 -8.24 10.27 9.50
N ASN A 19 -8.32 11.58 9.36
CA ASN A 19 -8.29 12.47 10.52
C ASN A 19 -9.41 12.08 11.48
N ASN A 20 -9.17 12.14 12.79
CA ASN A 20 -10.11 11.66 13.81
C ASN A 20 -10.60 10.21 13.62
N LYS A 21 -9.82 9.36 12.93
CA LYS A 21 -10.18 7.96 12.56
C LYS A 21 -11.42 7.85 11.67
N GLU A 22 -11.82 8.93 11.01
CA GLU A 22 -12.96 8.95 10.11
C GLU A 22 -12.73 8.08 8.87
N ASN A 23 -13.82 7.75 8.17
CA ASN A 23 -13.74 7.01 6.91
C ASN A 23 -13.11 7.90 5.83
N VAL A 24 -12.04 7.40 5.24
CA VAL A 24 -11.39 7.90 4.03
C VAL A 24 -12.16 7.45 2.79
N PHE A 25 -12.72 6.24 2.84
CA PHE A 25 -13.50 5.62 1.77
C PHE A 25 -14.91 5.36 2.29
N ILE A 26 -15.88 6.11 1.75
CA ILE A 26 -17.27 6.11 2.20
C ILE A 26 -18.10 5.16 1.34
N GLU A 27 -17.84 5.15 0.03
CA GLU A 27 -18.50 4.27 -0.95
C GLU A 27 -17.49 3.67 -1.96
N GLU A 28 -17.95 2.68 -2.74
CA GLU A 28 -17.15 1.95 -3.73
C GLU A 28 -16.38 2.86 -4.69
N ASN A 29 -17.04 3.90 -5.20
CA ASN A 29 -16.42 4.84 -6.14
C ASN A 29 -15.21 5.57 -5.53
N ASN A 30 -15.17 5.76 -4.21
CA ASN A 30 -14.05 6.41 -3.55
C ASN A 30 -12.78 5.54 -3.65
N TYR A 31 -12.91 4.22 -3.48
CA TYR A 31 -11.79 3.30 -3.64
C TYR A 31 -11.24 3.33 -5.07
N ASN A 32 -12.13 3.26 -6.06
CA ASN A 32 -11.76 3.31 -7.47
C ASN A 32 -11.08 4.64 -7.83
N TYR A 33 -11.61 5.76 -7.35
CA TYR A 33 -11.03 7.08 -7.57
C TYR A 33 -9.64 7.23 -6.92
N PHE A 34 -9.44 6.67 -5.72
CA PHE A 34 -8.12 6.66 -5.09
C PHE A 34 -7.10 5.88 -5.92
N LEU A 35 -7.47 4.70 -6.42
CA LEU A 35 -6.60 3.88 -7.29
C LEU A 35 -6.31 4.58 -8.62
N GLU A 36 -7.27 5.32 -9.19
CA GLU A 36 -7.05 6.17 -10.35
C GLU A 36 -6.01 7.27 -10.06
N LYS A 37 -6.09 7.95 -8.91
CA LYS A 37 -5.10 8.96 -8.53
C LYS A 37 -3.74 8.35 -8.22
N MET A 38 -3.71 7.18 -7.59
CA MET A 38 -2.49 6.40 -7.41
C MET A 38 -1.84 6.08 -8.76
N LYS A 39 -2.62 5.58 -9.73
CA LYS A 39 -2.14 5.30 -11.08
C LYS A 39 -1.56 6.56 -11.74
N LYS A 40 -2.29 7.68 -11.66
CA LYS A 40 -1.92 8.95 -12.29
C LYS A 40 -0.66 9.58 -11.69
N TYR A 41 -0.53 9.56 -10.37
CA TYR A 41 0.51 10.33 -9.69
C TYR A 41 1.70 9.49 -9.26
N LEU A 42 1.51 8.23 -8.85
CA LEU A 42 2.61 7.42 -8.30
C LEU A 42 3.33 6.57 -9.35
N LEU A 43 2.65 5.96 -10.33
CA LEU A 43 3.34 5.13 -11.34
C LEU A 43 4.43 5.86 -12.16
N PRO A 44 4.31 7.19 -12.42
CA PRO A 44 5.40 7.93 -13.06
C PRO A 44 6.69 8.00 -12.22
N ILE A 45 6.63 7.79 -10.90
CA ILE A 45 7.78 7.93 -9.99
C ILE A 45 8.12 6.67 -9.19
N ALA A 46 7.25 5.66 -9.21
CA ALA A 46 7.36 4.51 -8.33
C ALA A 46 6.78 3.25 -8.96
N ASP A 47 7.37 2.12 -8.61
CA ASP A 47 6.81 0.79 -8.85
C ASP A 47 5.99 0.39 -7.63
N VAL A 48 4.71 0.11 -7.84
CA VAL A 48 3.80 -0.28 -6.75
C VAL A 48 3.81 -1.80 -6.64
N TYR A 49 4.05 -2.32 -5.45
CA TYR A 49 4.16 -3.77 -5.21
C TYR A 49 2.93 -4.35 -4.55
N ALA A 50 2.36 -3.64 -3.57
CA ALA A 50 1.11 -4.04 -2.94
C ALA A 50 0.36 -2.82 -2.41
N TYR A 51 -0.95 -2.98 -2.22
CA TYR A 51 -1.78 -2.03 -1.50
C TYR A 51 -2.93 -2.73 -0.78
N CYS A 52 -3.43 -2.06 0.25
CA CYS A 52 -4.71 -2.37 0.89
C CYS A 52 -5.38 -1.08 1.34
N LEU A 53 -6.61 -0.87 0.89
CA LEU A 53 -7.42 0.29 1.23
C LEU A 53 -8.53 -0.17 2.20
N LEU A 54 -8.47 0.28 3.44
CA LEU A 54 -9.48 0.02 4.48
C LEU A 54 -10.31 1.27 4.69
N LYS A 55 -11.55 1.17 5.20
CA LYS A 55 -12.49 2.31 5.26
C LYS A 55 -11.86 3.60 5.81
N ASN A 56 -11.03 3.51 6.84
CA ASN A 56 -10.42 4.65 7.52
C ASN A 56 -8.91 4.80 7.31
N HIS A 57 -8.24 3.93 6.56
CA HIS A 57 -6.79 4.04 6.32
C HIS A 57 -6.34 3.21 5.11
N PHE A 58 -5.12 3.44 4.64
CA PHE A 58 -4.55 2.67 3.54
C PHE A 58 -3.10 2.30 3.83
N HIS A 59 -2.64 1.25 3.16
CA HIS A 59 -1.24 0.85 3.09
C HIS A 59 -0.84 0.65 1.63
N ILE A 60 0.35 1.14 1.25
CA ILE A 60 0.94 0.98 -0.08
C ILE A 60 2.41 0.57 0.14
N VAL A 61 2.86 -0.46 -0.56
CA VAL A 61 4.26 -0.87 -0.64
C VAL A 61 4.75 -0.53 -2.03
N LEU A 62 5.83 0.25 -2.12
CA LEU A 62 6.36 0.73 -3.38
C LEU A 62 7.89 0.87 -3.34
N ARG A 63 8.51 0.93 -4.51
CA ARG A 63 9.89 1.40 -4.70
C ARG A 63 9.84 2.73 -5.44
N ILE A 64 10.55 3.74 -4.96
CA ILE A 64 10.80 4.95 -5.76
C ILE A 64 11.78 4.57 -6.85
N LYS A 65 11.44 4.89 -8.09
CA LYS A 65 12.28 4.59 -9.26
C LYS A 65 13.66 5.22 -9.14
N ASP A 66 14.62 4.64 -9.87
CA ASP A 66 15.96 5.19 -9.92
C ASP A 66 15.93 6.59 -10.56
N LYS A 67 16.91 7.43 -10.20
CA LYS A 67 16.87 8.86 -10.53
C LYS A 67 16.77 9.07 -12.05
N GLU A 68 17.40 8.19 -12.82
CA GLU A 68 17.44 8.19 -14.28
C GLU A 68 16.08 7.91 -14.93
N GLU A 69 15.21 7.19 -14.23
CA GLU A 69 13.86 6.82 -14.71
C GLU A 69 12.81 7.88 -14.33
N LEU A 70 13.13 8.77 -13.38
CA LEU A 70 12.22 9.81 -12.94
C LEU A 70 12.07 10.90 -14.00
N PRO A 71 10.86 11.44 -14.20
CA PRO A 71 10.66 12.63 -15.02
C PRO A 71 11.51 13.80 -14.53
N GLU A 72 12.09 14.57 -15.45
CA GLU A 72 13.06 15.62 -15.11
C GLU A 72 12.56 16.66 -14.12
N LYS A 73 11.27 16.98 -14.19
CA LYS A 73 10.61 17.93 -13.28
C LYS A 73 10.41 17.38 -11.86
N LEU A 74 10.58 16.07 -11.65
CA LEU A 74 10.28 15.34 -10.42
C LEU A 74 11.52 14.76 -9.73
N LYS A 75 12.69 14.72 -10.38
CA LYS A 75 13.95 14.18 -9.82
C LYS A 75 14.26 14.71 -8.41
N GLU A 76 14.09 16.01 -8.19
CA GLU A 76 14.33 16.66 -6.89
C GLU A 76 13.04 16.88 -6.06
N LYS A 77 11.90 16.35 -6.54
CA LYS A 77 10.56 16.64 -5.98
C LYS A 77 9.66 15.39 -5.94
N VAL A 78 10.23 14.24 -5.64
CA VAL A 78 9.50 12.95 -5.55
C VAL A 78 8.36 12.94 -4.52
N HIS A 79 8.36 13.86 -3.55
CA HIS A 79 7.25 14.04 -2.60
C HIS A 79 6.02 14.71 -3.24
N LEU A 80 6.19 15.49 -4.30
CA LEU A 80 5.12 16.30 -4.89
C LEU A 80 3.97 15.45 -5.48
N PRO A 81 4.23 14.33 -6.19
CA PRO A 81 3.16 13.45 -6.64
C PRO A 81 2.33 12.84 -5.52
N PHE A 82 2.93 12.50 -4.37
CA PHE A 82 2.18 12.08 -3.18
C PHE A 82 1.24 13.19 -2.70
N SER A 83 1.76 14.41 -2.54
CA SER A 83 0.93 15.57 -2.15
C SER A 83 -0.21 15.81 -3.14
N ASN A 84 0.05 15.70 -4.45
CA ASN A 84 -0.97 15.88 -5.48
C ASN A 84 -2.07 14.82 -5.41
N LEU A 85 -1.71 13.56 -5.16
CA LEU A 85 -2.66 12.47 -4.94
C LEU A 85 -3.57 12.77 -3.76
N PHE A 86 -2.99 13.02 -2.58
CA PHE A 86 -3.77 13.20 -1.35
C PHE A 86 -4.63 14.46 -1.41
N ASN A 87 -4.11 15.56 -1.96
CA ASN A 87 -4.87 16.80 -2.13
C ASN A 87 -6.01 16.63 -3.12
N SER A 88 -5.77 15.98 -4.26
CA SER A 88 -6.82 15.71 -5.26
C SER A 88 -7.92 14.83 -4.67
N TYR A 89 -7.55 13.78 -3.94
CA TYR A 89 -8.50 12.86 -3.32
C TYR A 89 -9.30 13.55 -2.21
N ALA A 90 -8.62 14.22 -1.27
CA ALA A 90 -9.26 14.91 -0.16
C ALA A 90 -10.23 15.99 -0.64
N LYS A 91 -9.86 16.76 -1.66
CA LYS A 91 -10.75 17.76 -2.27
C LYS A 91 -12.02 17.11 -2.83
N SER A 92 -11.89 15.99 -3.54
CA SER A 92 -13.04 15.27 -4.10
C SER A 92 -13.99 14.78 -3.01
N ILE A 93 -13.46 14.17 -1.95
CA ILE A 93 -14.27 13.70 -0.82
C ILE A 93 -14.93 14.87 -0.08
N ASN A 94 -14.18 15.95 0.18
CA ASN A 94 -14.72 17.10 0.86
C ASN A 94 -15.87 17.76 0.08
N THR A 95 -15.72 17.92 -1.24
CA THR A 95 -16.80 18.41 -2.09
C THR A 95 -17.99 17.45 -2.13
N ALA A 96 -17.77 16.15 -2.34
CA ALA A 96 -18.85 15.19 -2.51
C ALA A 96 -19.71 15.00 -1.25
N TYR A 97 -19.10 15.09 -0.06
CA TYR A 97 -19.77 14.83 1.21
C TYR A 97 -19.95 16.08 2.09
N ASN A 98 -19.81 17.28 1.48
CA ASN A 98 -19.94 18.57 2.16
C ASN A 98 -19.10 18.66 3.46
N ARG A 99 -17.87 18.11 3.44
CA ARG A 99 -16.93 18.13 4.55
C ARG A 99 -16.00 19.32 4.45
N THR A 100 -15.52 19.78 5.60
CA THR A 100 -14.46 20.77 5.72
C THR A 100 -13.28 20.21 6.51
N GLY A 101 -12.11 20.85 6.41
CA GLY A 101 -10.89 20.41 7.09
C GLY A 101 -10.15 19.26 6.40
N SER A 102 -9.12 18.76 7.10
CA SER A 102 -8.24 17.71 6.59
C SER A 102 -8.91 16.34 6.61
N LEU A 103 -8.88 15.64 5.47
CA LEU A 103 -9.36 14.27 5.38
C LEU A 103 -8.39 13.27 6.01
N PHE A 104 -7.09 13.44 5.77
CA PHE A 104 -6.02 12.59 6.29
C PHE A 104 -5.37 13.22 7.52
N GLN A 105 -4.64 12.41 8.29
CA GLN A 105 -3.72 12.96 9.27
C GLN A 105 -2.57 13.72 8.58
N GLU A 106 -2.06 14.73 9.29
CA GLU A 106 -1.13 15.73 8.76
C GLU A 106 0.12 15.13 8.09
N HIS A 107 0.65 14.05 8.64
CA HIS A 107 1.90 13.46 8.15
C HIS A 107 1.68 12.09 7.53
N LEU A 108 1.97 11.99 6.23
CA LEU A 108 2.13 10.73 5.53
C LEU A 108 3.25 9.92 6.17
N GLN A 109 2.90 8.75 6.69
CA GLN A 109 3.88 7.82 7.23
C GLN A 109 4.56 7.10 6.08
N ARG A 110 5.88 6.96 6.17
CA ARG A 110 6.72 6.31 5.17
C ARG A 110 7.88 5.67 5.90
N ASN A 111 7.90 4.34 5.92
CA ASN A 111 8.96 3.59 6.56
C ASN A 111 9.81 2.98 5.44
N ARG A 112 11.12 3.26 5.44
CA ARG A 112 12.06 2.62 4.53
C ARG A 112 12.11 1.11 4.79
N ILE A 113 12.26 0.33 3.73
CA ILE A 113 12.37 -1.13 3.77
C ILE A 113 13.80 -1.48 3.44
N GLU A 114 14.52 -2.05 4.41
CA GLU A 114 15.97 -2.23 4.33
C GLU A 114 16.40 -3.50 3.60
N ASN A 115 15.53 -4.50 3.50
CA ASN A 115 15.86 -5.78 2.88
C ASN A 115 14.62 -6.51 2.33
N ASP A 116 14.91 -7.49 1.48
CA ASP A 116 13.95 -8.31 0.76
C ASP A 116 13.06 -9.17 1.68
N GLU A 117 13.59 -9.65 2.79
CA GLU A 117 12.80 -10.45 3.74
C GLU A 117 11.75 -9.58 4.44
N TYR A 118 12.15 -8.39 4.86
CA TYR A 118 11.21 -7.41 5.41
C TYR A 118 10.19 -6.95 4.36
N LEU A 119 10.59 -6.82 3.09
CA LEU A 119 9.66 -6.57 2.00
C LEU A 119 8.61 -7.68 1.89
N LYS A 120 9.00 -8.95 1.88
CA LYS A 120 8.04 -10.09 1.85
C LYS A 120 7.06 -10.02 3.02
N GLN A 121 7.57 -9.80 4.23
CA GLN A 121 6.74 -9.68 5.43
C GLN A 121 5.72 -8.54 5.31
N LEU A 122 6.14 -7.39 4.78
CA LEU A 122 5.25 -6.25 4.55
C LEU A 122 4.20 -6.51 3.47
N ILE A 123 4.55 -7.20 2.38
CA ILE A 123 3.58 -7.59 1.35
C ILE A 123 2.46 -8.44 1.97
N VAL A 124 2.84 -9.48 2.74
CA VAL A 124 1.88 -10.35 3.44
C VAL A 124 1.06 -9.55 4.45
N TYR A 125 1.72 -8.71 5.25
CA TYR A 125 1.07 -7.85 6.24
C TYR A 125 0.00 -6.93 5.62
N VAL A 126 0.30 -6.32 4.47
CA VAL A 126 -0.60 -5.43 3.75
C VAL A 126 -1.80 -6.18 3.20
N HIS A 127 -1.62 -7.39 2.66
CA HIS A 127 -2.76 -8.18 2.17
C HIS A 127 -3.63 -8.75 3.31
N LEU A 128 -3.05 -9.08 4.46
CA LEU A 128 -3.79 -9.58 5.63
C LEU A 128 -4.41 -8.48 6.50
N ASN A 129 -4.17 -7.21 6.20
CA ASN A 129 -4.69 -6.07 6.94
C ASN A 129 -6.22 -6.07 7.13
N PRO A 130 -7.04 -6.43 6.10
CA PRO A 130 -8.48 -6.55 6.24
C PRO A 130 -8.91 -7.57 7.29
N VAL A 131 -8.18 -8.68 7.43
CA VAL A 131 -8.44 -9.71 8.45
C VAL A 131 -8.00 -9.22 9.82
N LYS A 132 -6.77 -8.69 9.92
CA LYS A 132 -6.22 -8.12 11.16
C LYS A 132 -7.15 -7.07 11.78
N HIS A 133 -7.75 -6.21 10.96
CA HIS A 133 -8.67 -5.17 11.40
C HIS A 133 -10.15 -5.60 11.38
N LYS A 134 -10.44 -6.89 11.18
CA LYS A 134 -11.78 -7.49 11.24
C LYS A 134 -12.79 -6.91 10.23
N PHE A 135 -12.30 -6.41 9.09
CA PHE A 135 -13.16 -5.98 7.96
C PHE A 135 -13.72 -7.17 7.17
N THR A 136 -13.01 -8.29 7.17
CA THR A 136 -13.41 -9.55 6.51
C THR A 136 -12.77 -10.73 7.23
N LYS A 137 -13.32 -11.93 7.04
CA LYS A 137 -12.70 -13.19 7.49
C LYS A 137 -11.73 -13.77 6.45
N SER A 138 -11.83 -13.32 5.19
CA SER A 138 -11.00 -13.80 4.08
C SER A 138 -10.38 -12.61 3.37
N PHE A 139 -9.05 -12.58 3.34
CA PHE A 139 -8.27 -11.56 2.63
C PHE A 139 -8.34 -11.75 1.12
N GLU A 140 -8.51 -13.00 0.67
CA GLU A 140 -8.60 -13.40 -0.73
C GLU A 140 -9.82 -12.79 -1.43
N THR A 141 -10.90 -12.57 -0.68
CA THR A 141 -12.16 -11.99 -1.16
C THR A 141 -12.24 -10.47 -0.98
N TYR A 142 -11.28 -9.86 -0.28
CA TYR A 142 -11.29 -8.42 -0.05
C TYR A 142 -11.02 -7.66 -1.35
N LEU A 143 -11.99 -6.85 -1.80
CA LEU A 143 -11.95 -6.21 -3.12
C LEU A 143 -10.92 -5.09 -3.20
N HIS A 144 -10.63 -4.41 -2.08
CA HIS A 144 -9.80 -3.21 -2.06
C HIS A 144 -8.35 -3.49 -1.63
N SER A 145 -7.86 -4.69 -1.95
CA SER A 145 -6.47 -5.09 -1.80
C SER A 145 -5.91 -5.59 -3.13
N SER A 146 -4.60 -5.42 -3.31
CA SER A 146 -3.88 -5.94 -4.47
C SER A 146 -3.76 -7.47 -4.52
N TYR A 147 -4.11 -8.21 -3.46
CA TYR A 147 -3.93 -9.67 -3.43
C TYR A 147 -4.54 -10.37 -4.65
N ARG A 148 -5.76 -9.97 -5.04
CA ARG A 148 -6.47 -10.54 -6.20
C ARG A 148 -5.77 -10.27 -7.53
N SER A 149 -4.95 -9.22 -7.63
CA SER A 149 -4.16 -8.93 -8.83
C SER A 149 -3.03 -9.95 -9.04
N PHE A 150 -2.55 -10.60 -7.97
CA PHE A 150 -1.58 -11.70 -8.05
C PHE A 150 -2.23 -13.02 -8.51
N MET A 151 -3.53 -13.19 -8.26
CA MET A 151 -4.31 -14.37 -8.66
C MET A 151 -4.91 -14.27 -10.06
N SER A 152 -4.71 -13.14 -10.74
CA SER A 152 -5.35 -12.80 -12.01
C SER A 152 -4.31 -12.59 -13.10
N ASN A 153 -4.65 -12.96 -14.34
CA ASN A 153 -3.82 -12.67 -15.52
C ASN A 153 -4.09 -11.30 -16.15
N LYS A 154 -5.11 -10.57 -15.67
CA LYS A 154 -5.47 -9.24 -16.18
C LYS A 154 -4.31 -8.25 -15.99
N GLU A 155 -4.30 -7.21 -16.83
CA GLU A 155 -3.40 -6.07 -16.66
C GLU A 155 -3.62 -5.43 -15.28
N THR A 156 -2.54 -4.99 -14.65
CA THR A 156 -2.56 -4.38 -13.33
C THR A 156 -1.50 -3.30 -13.22
N SER A 157 -1.73 -2.35 -12.32
CA SER A 157 -0.80 -1.26 -12.00
C SER A 157 0.31 -1.67 -11.02
N ILE A 158 0.31 -2.91 -10.55
CA ILE A 158 1.34 -3.41 -9.63
C ILE A 158 2.37 -4.27 -10.35
N ASP A 159 3.62 -4.23 -9.90
CA ASP A 159 4.66 -5.14 -10.39
C ASP A 159 4.55 -6.50 -9.70
N ARG A 160 3.62 -7.31 -10.21
CA ARG A 160 3.45 -8.70 -9.73
C ARG A 160 4.63 -9.58 -10.09
N GLY A 161 5.37 -9.26 -11.15
CA GLY A 161 6.46 -10.11 -11.65
C GLY A 161 7.62 -10.12 -10.67
N PHE A 162 8.08 -8.93 -10.27
CA PHE A 162 9.12 -8.76 -9.27
C PHE A 162 8.75 -9.44 -7.95
N ILE A 163 7.54 -9.18 -7.44
CA ILE A 163 7.10 -9.74 -6.17
C ILE A 163 6.93 -11.26 -6.23
N LEU A 164 6.30 -11.82 -7.27
CA LEU A 164 6.22 -13.28 -7.38
C LEU A 164 7.60 -13.93 -7.50
N GLY A 165 8.54 -13.29 -8.20
CA GLY A 165 9.94 -13.72 -8.25
C GLY A 165 10.59 -13.75 -6.87
N LEU A 166 10.35 -12.71 -6.05
CA LEU A 166 10.87 -12.62 -4.69
C LEU A 166 10.39 -13.77 -3.79
N PHE A 167 9.14 -14.21 -3.94
CA PHE A 167 8.60 -15.36 -3.21
C PHE A 167 9.00 -16.72 -3.82
N GLY A 168 9.65 -16.74 -5.00
CA GLY A 168 9.94 -17.99 -5.71
C GLY A 168 8.73 -18.60 -6.42
N GLY A 169 7.72 -17.79 -6.73
CA GLY A 169 6.53 -18.17 -7.50
C GLY A 169 5.21 -18.00 -6.75
N LEU A 170 4.12 -18.23 -7.47
CA LEU A 170 2.75 -18.04 -6.99
C LEU A 170 2.39 -18.97 -5.82
N GLU A 171 2.86 -20.22 -5.84
CA GLU A 171 2.53 -21.19 -4.80
C GLU A 171 3.18 -20.83 -3.45
N ASN A 172 4.46 -20.43 -3.46
CA ASN A 172 5.10 -19.92 -2.26
C ASN A 172 4.46 -18.61 -1.79
N PHE A 173 4.09 -17.71 -2.71
CA PHE A 173 3.37 -16.50 -2.36
C PHE A 173 2.09 -16.81 -1.59
N LYS A 174 1.26 -17.76 -2.06
CA LYS A 174 0.06 -18.21 -1.33
C LYS A 174 0.41 -18.82 0.03
N PHE A 175 1.40 -19.73 0.06
CA PHE A 175 1.84 -20.39 1.29
C PHE A 175 2.20 -19.39 2.40
N TYR A 176 3.01 -18.37 2.11
CA TYR A 176 3.37 -17.33 3.08
C TYR A 176 2.16 -16.55 3.61
N HIS A 177 1.14 -16.31 2.78
CA HIS A 177 -0.08 -15.63 3.22
C HIS A 177 -0.91 -16.52 4.14
N ASP A 178 -1.08 -17.79 3.78
CA ASP A 178 -1.86 -18.76 4.55
C ASP A 178 -1.21 -19.04 5.91
N GLU A 179 0.11 -19.26 5.93
CA GLU A 179 0.88 -19.46 7.17
C GLU A 179 0.71 -18.27 8.12
N ARG A 180 0.91 -17.05 7.63
CA ARG A 180 0.78 -15.84 8.45
C ARG A 180 -0.65 -15.58 8.91
N ARG A 181 -1.65 -15.96 8.11
CA ARG A 181 -3.07 -15.88 8.51
C ARG A 181 -3.34 -16.78 9.72
N LEU A 182 -2.82 -18.01 9.71
CA LEU A 182 -3.00 -18.95 10.83
C LEU A 182 -2.39 -18.43 12.14
N VAL A 183 -1.27 -17.70 12.06
CA VAL A 183 -0.68 -17.01 13.21
C VAL A 183 -1.61 -15.91 13.73
N TYR A 184 -2.23 -15.10 12.86
CA TYR A 184 -3.18 -14.07 13.28
C TYR A 184 -4.46 -14.63 13.88
N ASP A 185 -4.92 -15.78 13.39
CA ASP A 185 -6.07 -16.49 13.93
C ASP A 185 -5.73 -17.22 15.26
N GLY A 186 -4.46 -17.20 15.69
CA GLY A 186 -4.00 -17.88 16.91
C GLY A 186 -4.04 -19.41 16.82
N ILE A 187 -4.08 -19.95 15.59
CA ILE A 187 -4.14 -21.39 15.31
C ILE A 187 -2.74 -22.02 15.40
N ILE A 188 -1.71 -21.25 15.03
CA ILE A 188 -0.31 -21.60 15.18
C ILE A 188 0.32 -20.53 16.06
N ASP A 189 1.13 -20.95 17.03
CA ASP A 189 1.94 -20.00 17.80
C ASP A 189 2.82 -19.20 16.84
N ALA A 190 2.98 -17.91 17.10
CA ALA A 190 4.00 -17.14 16.40
C ALA A 190 5.35 -17.81 16.72
N ILE A 191 5.87 -18.61 15.78
CA ILE A 191 7.30 -18.91 15.81
C ILE A 191 7.93 -17.57 15.51
N ASP A 192 8.37 -16.88 16.57
CA ASP A 192 9.29 -15.77 16.46
C ASP A 192 10.53 -16.32 15.74
N LYS A 193 10.54 -16.20 14.41
CA LYS A 193 11.78 -15.96 13.68
C LYS A 193 12.09 -14.46 13.81
N MET A 194 12.16 -14.02 15.06
CA MET A 194 12.92 -12.85 15.48
C MET A 194 14.08 -13.47 16.23
N ASP A 195 15.17 -13.73 15.50
CA ASP A 195 16.56 -13.92 15.95
C ASP A 195 17.31 -14.76 14.90
N GLU A 196 17.83 -14.07 13.88
CA GLU A 196 19.22 -14.15 13.35
C GLU A 196 19.36 -13.29 12.07
#